data_AF-I6TE57-F1
#
_entry.id   AF-I6TE57-F1
#
_cell.length_a   1.000
_cell.length_b   1.000
_cell.length_c   1.000
_cell.angle_alpha   90.00
_cell.angle_beta   90.00
_cell.angle_gamma   90.00
#
_symmetry.space_group_name_H-M   'P 1'
#
loop_
_entity.id
_entity.type
_entity.pdbx_description
1 polymer ?
#
loop_
_entity_poly.entity_id
_entity_poly.type
_entity_poly.pdbx_seq_one_letter_code
_entity_poly.pdbx_strand_id
1 'polypeptide(L)'
;NHRKMTELLHHLTRCGRSDDLLYGVIMNFSWLYTMIKIGQFDKALSDIELAYNYSQEKELKFLASTPRSIKFKVTKYPGSLSAELQQRLLPVVSSLPKLRHLLLECDRDGPKYCSIVPLHSSMDVTYSPERLPLSSSCMHVTEILPTFNPNTVIAALENGSISTWDAETRQLLRQITTAQSVILGIKLTSDEKYLVVATTKNTLLIYDNQNSCLLSEVEIKGSKHCGIGGGSNFINGFTLSVNHAPAWLEASKDVTVIDLLYGWPLYHFHCWYEVTCVQCSPDGVYAFCGQYLNTTTIFHLGSGEKLSTVTSEFSGGFVKFLLVLDTAQEMVMVDDEGGLSVWNTEEITNPQLTDDFDCRKEDSEVVSIELSEDQSAILICKALSIELLDTGMWKVAEKFRAKHNERFISAVLSKNGDCIIASMENTSAIFVWRRDTGQCMASLQEISGTIVRLIKSNHHNMLLTLSTSGVLSIWDIDIITAMSNIDKSGKPIQRLVLPTRGELIYTLDGSESVHKWNFSTGFIEAVFKHEGIVENCVLTSSGEIMITSDDKCSQYVWHTITGENIFRINGQRISQLMI
;
A
#
# COMPACT_ATOMS: atom_id res chain seq x y z
N ASN A 1 -21.10 -38.57 10.59
CA ASN A 1 -20.23 -38.44 11.78
C ASN A 1 -20.05 -36.94 12.08
N HIS A 2 -21.12 -36.27 12.54
CA HIS A 2 -21.22 -34.81 12.62
C HIS A 2 -20.16 -34.18 13.53
N ARG A 3 -19.79 -34.88 14.60
CA ARG A 3 -18.79 -34.46 15.59
C ARG A 3 -17.40 -34.22 14.98
N LYS A 4 -16.99 -35.05 14.01
CA LYS A 4 -15.72 -34.86 13.29
C LYS A 4 -15.72 -33.61 12.39
N MET A 5 -16.88 -33.13 11.94
CA MET A 5 -16.96 -31.92 11.11
C MET A 5 -16.96 -30.66 11.96
N THR A 6 -17.44 -30.73 13.21
CA THR A 6 -17.63 -29.55 14.06
C THR A 6 -16.57 -29.35 15.13
N GLU A 7 -16.01 -30.42 15.68
CA GLU A 7 -15.11 -30.35 16.84
C GLU A 7 -13.66 -30.71 16.48
N LEU A 8 -13.42 -31.39 15.35
CA LEU A 8 -12.07 -31.84 14.96
C LEU A 8 -11.11 -30.67 14.79
N LEU A 9 -11.56 -29.59 14.15
CA LEU A 9 -10.76 -28.39 13.95
C LEU A 9 -10.31 -27.80 15.30
N HIS A 10 -11.25 -27.69 16.25
CA HIS A 10 -10.96 -27.19 17.60
C HIS A 10 -9.96 -28.08 18.35
N HIS A 11 -10.05 -29.40 18.20
CA HIS A 11 -9.11 -30.31 18.83
C HIS A 11 -7.73 -30.27 18.18
N LEU A 12 -7.65 -30.14 16.85
CA LEU A 12 -6.37 -30.05 16.13
C LEU A 12 -5.63 -28.75 16.44
N THR A 13 -6.34 -27.61 16.53
CA THR A 13 -5.75 -26.33 16.93
C THR A 13 -5.24 -26.39 18.37
N ARG A 14 -6.00 -26.95 19.31
CA ARG A 14 -5.58 -27.12 20.71
C ARG A 14 -4.39 -28.06 20.89
N CYS A 15 -4.27 -29.07 20.05
CA CYS A 15 -3.16 -30.01 20.07
C CYS A 15 -1.91 -29.50 19.34
N GLY A 16 -1.95 -28.32 18.72
CA GLY A 16 -0.83 -27.74 17.97
C GLY A 16 -0.42 -28.51 16.71
N ARG A 17 -1.30 -29.37 16.18
CA ARG A 17 -1.02 -30.17 14.97
C ARG A 17 -1.37 -29.38 13.71
N SER A 18 -0.51 -28.45 13.32
CA SER A 18 -0.72 -27.54 12.18
C SER A 18 -0.85 -28.26 10.84
N ASP A 19 -0.04 -29.28 10.58
CA ASP A 19 -0.02 -29.94 9.26
C ASP A 19 -1.28 -30.78 9.02
N ASP A 20 -1.76 -31.48 10.05
CA ASP A 20 -3.01 -32.24 9.99
C ASP A 20 -4.23 -31.34 9.88
N LEU A 21 -4.19 -30.16 10.50
CA LEU A 21 -5.20 -29.13 10.34
C LEU A 21 -5.23 -28.64 8.89
N LEU A 22 -4.04 -28.29 8.36
CA LEU A 22 -3.89 -27.69 7.04
C LEU A 22 -4.27 -28.69 5.93
N TYR A 23 -3.58 -29.82 5.84
CA TYR A 23 -3.74 -30.78 4.73
C TYR A 23 -4.84 -31.81 4.99
N GLY A 24 -5.10 -32.14 6.25
CA GLY A 24 -6.08 -33.17 6.62
C GLY A 24 -7.53 -32.67 6.63
N VAL A 25 -7.75 -31.38 6.85
CA VAL A 25 -9.11 -30.81 6.96
C VAL A 25 -9.32 -29.63 6.01
N ILE A 26 -8.52 -28.58 6.11
CA ILE A 26 -8.87 -27.28 5.51
C ILE A 26 -8.54 -27.22 4.01
N MET A 27 -7.33 -27.62 3.64
CA MET A 27 -6.87 -27.74 2.26
C MET A 27 -7.21 -29.11 1.66
N ASN A 28 -8.36 -29.67 2.08
CA ASN A 28 -8.89 -30.93 1.58
C ASN A 28 -10.14 -30.70 0.75
N PHE A 29 -10.13 -31.14 -0.51
CA PHE A 29 -11.25 -30.94 -1.44
C PHE A 29 -12.51 -31.67 -0.97
N SER A 30 -12.36 -32.89 -0.44
CA SER A 30 -13.49 -33.70 0.01
C SER A 30 -14.20 -33.05 1.19
N TRP A 31 -13.43 -32.49 2.14
CA TRP A 31 -14.00 -31.77 3.27
C TRP A 31 -14.76 -30.51 2.80
N LEU A 32 -14.13 -29.65 1.99
CA LEU A 32 -14.76 -28.45 1.44
C LEU A 32 -16.05 -28.78 0.68
N TYR A 33 -16.00 -29.74 -0.24
CA TYR A 33 -17.17 -30.18 -1.00
C TYR A 33 -18.30 -30.68 -0.09
N THR A 34 -17.98 -31.46 0.95
CA THR A 34 -19.00 -31.96 1.88
C THR A 34 -19.65 -30.86 2.72
N MET A 35 -18.87 -29.90 3.24
CA MET A 35 -19.39 -28.75 3.99
C MET A 35 -20.37 -27.93 3.16
N ILE A 36 -20.01 -27.67 1.91
CA ILE A 36 -20.84 -26.92 0.96
C ILE A 36 -22.11 -27.69 0.62
N LYS A 37 -22.01 -29.00 0.36
CA LYS A 37 -23.17 -29.86 0.07
C LYS A 37 -24.16 -29.96 1.23
N ILE A 38 -23.69 -29.85 2.47
CA ILE A 38 -24.53 -29.85 3.69
C ILE A 38 -25.14 -28.46 3.93
N GLY A 39 -24.75 -27.42 3.17
CA GLY A 39 -25.22 -26.05 3.35
C GLY A 39 -24.49 -25.28 4.45
N GLN A 40 -23.36 -25.81 4.96
CA GLN A 40 -22.54 -25.17 5.99
C GLN A 40 -21.37 -24.38 5.37
N PHE A 41 -21.65 -23.60 4.32
CA PHE A 41 -20.64 -22.81 3.62
C PHE A 41 -19.97 -21.78 4.53
N ASP A 42 -20.77 -21.02 5.28
CA ASP A 42 -20.30 -19.96 6.16
C ASP A 42 -19.46 -20.50 7.32
N LYS A 43 -19.80 -21.70 7.80
CA LYS A 43 -18.97 -22.39 8.79
C LYS A 43 -17.61 -22.80 8.22
N ALA A 44 -17.56 -23.33 7.00
CA ALA A 44 -16.30 -23.70 6.38
C ALA A 44 -15.38 -22.48 6.18
N LEU A 45 -15.93 -21.31 5.81
CA LEU A 45 -15.18 -20.06 5.75
C LEU A 45 -14.62 -19.66 7.12
N SER A 46 -15.47 -19.65 8.16
CA SER A 46 -15.05 -19.31 9.52
C SER A 46 -13.97 -20.28 10.04
N ASP A 47 -14.07 -21.56 9.70
CA ASP A 47 -13.08 -22.59 10.04
C ASP A 47 -11.73 -22.35 9.33
N ILE A 48 -11.73 -21.91 8.06
CA ILE A 48 -10.51 -21.51 7.33
C ILE A 48 -9.87 -20.27 7.98
N GLU A 49 -10.68 -19.27 8.32
CA GLU A 49 -10.21 -18.02 8.94
C GLU A 49 -9.64 -18.25 10.35
N LEU A 50 -10.29 -19.10 11.15
CA LEU A 50 -9.79 -19.48 12.47
C LEU A 50 -8.43 -20.15 12.36
N ALA A 51 -8.25 -21.02 11.37
CA ALA A 51 -6.96 -21.65 11.14
C ALA A 51 -5.91 -20.67 10.62
N TYR A 52 -6.29 -19.70 9.78
CA TYR A 52 -5.40 -18.61 9.39
C TYR A 52 -4.94 -17.81 10.61
N ASN A 53 -5.84 -17.44 11.52
CA ASN A 53 -5.49 -16.72 12.74
C ASN A 53 -4.46 -17.48 13.60
N TYR A 54 -4.50 -18.82 13.58
CA TYR A 54 -3.56 -19.67 14.30
C TYR A 54 -2.23 -19.90 13.57
N SER A 55 -2.25 -20.13 12.25
CA SER A 55 -1.07 -20.50 11.47
C SER A 55 -0.37 -19.34 10.78
N GLN A 56 -1.07 -18.22 10.54
CA GLN A 56 -0.62 -17.05 9.77
C GLN A 56 -0.10 -17.38 8.36
N GLU A 57 -0.59 -18.49 7.78
CA GLU A 57 -0.17 -18.96 6.46
C GLU A 57 -0.91 -18.20 5.34
N LYS A 58 -0.17 -17.60 4.41
CA LYS A 58 -0.72 -16.79 3.30
C LYS A 58 -1.68 -17.59 2.42
N GLU A 59 -1.45 -18.89 2.27
CA GLU A 59 -2.30 -19.80 1.49
C GLU A 59 -3.71 -19.94 2.04
N LEU A 60 -3.89 -19.95 3.36
CA LEU A 60 -5.22 -20.05 3.96
C LEU A 60 -6.01 -18.77 3.74
N LYS A 61 -5.35 -17.62 3.80
CA LYS A 61 -5.99 -16.32 3.54
C LYS A 61 -6.48 -16.22 2.09
N PHE A 62 -5.64 -16.63 1.14
CA PHE A 62 -6.01 -16.70 -0.27
C PHE A 62 -7.09 -17.76 -0.54
N LEU A 63 -7.04 -18.88 0.18
CA LEU A 63 -8.06 -19.91 0.15
C LEU A 63 -9.36 -19.47 0.83
N ALA A 64 -9.39 -18.47 1.72
CA ALA A 64 -10.63 -17.95 2.30
C ALA A 64 -11.33 -16.99 1.33
N SER A 65 -10.56 -16.12 0.65
CA SER A 65 -11.09 -15.15 -0.32
C SER A 65 -11.68 -15.83 -1.57
N THR A 66 -11.07 -16.94 -2.01
CA THR A 66 -11.48 -17.66 -3.23
C THR A 66 -12.91 -18.24 -3.15
N PRO A 67 -13.27 -19.06 -2.14
CA PRO A 67 -14.63 -19.53 -1.90
C PRO A 67 -15.62 -18.37 -1.70
N ARG A 68 -15.24 -17.30 -0.97
CA ARG A 68 -16.09 -16.13 -0.74
C ARG A 68 -16.56 -15.52 -2.07
N SER A 69 -15.65 -15.39 -3.06
CA SER A 69 -15.97 -14.93 -4.42
C SER A 69 -16.94 -15.84 -5.18
N ILE A 70 -16.83 -17.16 -5.00
CA ILE A 70 -17.64 -18.16 -5.74
C ILE A 70 -18.86 -18.68 -4.98
N LYS A 71 -19.13 -18.16 -3.77
CA LYS A 71 -20.19 -18.61 -2.86
C LYS A 71 -21.52 -18.82 -3.58
N PHE A 72 -21.99 -17.83 -4.33
CA PHE A 72 -23.29 -17.90 -5.01
C PHE A 72 -23.36 -19.04 -6.03
N LYS A 73 -22.32 -19.20 -6.87
CA LYS A 73 -22.27 -20.24 -7.89
C LYS A 73 -22.19 -21.63 -7.27
N VAL A 74 -21.28 -21.81 -6.32
CA VAL A 74 -20.99 -23.10 -5.70
C VAL A 74 -22.12 -23.56 -4.76
N THR A 75 -22.82 -22.63 -4.11
CA THR A 75 -24.02 -22.98 -3.31
C THR A 75 -25.14 -23.52 -4.20
N LYS A 76 -25.30 -22.97 -5.41
CA LYS A 76 -26.31 -23.43 -6.38
C LYS A 76 -25.90 -24.73 -7.07
N TYR A 77 -24.61 -24.88 -7.39
CA TYR A 77 -24.04 -26.05 -8.06
C TYR A 77 -22.77 -26.52 -7.36
N PRO A 78 -22.86 -27.33 -6.29
CA PRO A 78 -21.68 -27.76 -5.53
C PRO A 78 -20.66 -28.54 -6.36
N GLY A 79 -21.10 -29.20 -7.44
CA GLY A 79 -20.21 -29.93 -8.34
C GLY A 79 -19.15 -29.05 -8.99
N SER A 80 -19.43 -27.78 -9.29
CA SER A 80 -18.47 -26.89 -9.97
C SER A 80 -17.32 -26.41 -9.10
N LEU A 81 -17.26 -26.79 -7.82
CA LEU A 81 -16.23 -26.36 -6.87
C LEU A 81 -14.81 -26.68 -7.38
N SER A 82 -14.57 -27.89 -7.89
CA SER A 82 -13.22 -28.29 -8.33
C SER A 82 -12.72 -27.40 -9.47
N ALA A 83 -13.56 -27.17 -10.48
CA ALA A 83 -13.23 -26.33 -11.62
C ALA A 83 -13.02 -24.87 -11.20
N GLU A 84 -13.89 -24.30 -10.36
CA GLU A 84 -13.77 -22.90 -9.94
C GLU A 84 -12.55 -22.68 -9.01
N LEU A 85 -12.18 -23.66 -8.19
CA LEU A 85 -10.94 -23.64 -7.39
C LEU A 85 -9.70 -23.78 -8.28
N GLN A 86 -9.68 -24.75 -9.19
CA GLN A 86 -8.56 -24.94 -10.13
C GLN A 86 -8.32 -23.68 -10.95
N GLN A 87 -9.37 -23.10 -11.52
CA GLN A 87 -9.27 -21.90 -12.35
C GLN A 87 -8.66 -20.71 -11.59
N ARG A 88 -8.94 -20.52 -10.30
CA ARG A 88 -8.44 -19.36 -9.54
C ARG A 88 -7.10 -19.60 -8.85
N LEU A 89 -6.86 -20.83 -8.38
CA LEU A 89 -5.67 -21.14 -7.60
C LEU A 89 -4.48 -21.53 -8.49
N LEU A 90 -4.71 -22.09 -9.69
CA LEU A 90 -3.64 -22.53 -10.61
C LEU A 90 -2.55 -21.46 -10.85
N PRO A 91 -2.88 -20.18 -11.11
CA PRO A 91 -1.88 -19.14 -11.36
C PRO A 91 -1.00 -18.83 -10.15
N VAL A 92 -1.52 -19.04 -8.94
CA VAL A 92 -0.88 -18.60 -7.68
C VAL A 92 -0.06 -19.71 -7.05
N VAL A 93 -0.14 -20.96 -7.53
CA VAL A 93 0.57 -22.11 -6.94
C VAL A 93 2.08 -21.99 -7.00
N SER A 94 2.61 -21.24 -7.96
CA SER A 94 4.05 -20.95 -8.04
C SER A 94 4.52 -20.11 -6.84
N SER A 95 3.72 -19.13 -6.41
CA SER A 95 4.02 -18.28 -5.24
C SER A 95 3.53 -18.88 -3.92
N LEU A 96 2.50 -19.73 -3.96
CA LEU A 96 1.84 -20.34 -2.81
C LEU A 96 1.83 -21.88 -2.92
N PRO A 97 2.97 -22.55 -2.68
CA PRO A 97 3.16 -23.96 -3.00
C PRO A 97 2.28 -24.92 -2.19
N LYS A 98 1.83 -24.53 -0.98
CA LYS A 98 0.98 -25.40 -0.15
C LYS A 98 -0.39 -25.66 -0.77
N LEU A 99 -0.87 -24.78 -1.67
CA LEU A 99 -2.11 -24.97 -2.43
C LEU A 99 -2.04 -26.13 -3.42
N ARG A 100 -0.83 -26.58 -3.79
CA ARG A 100 -0.64 -27.69 -4.73
C ARG A 100 -1.34 -28.97 -4.29
N HIS A 101 -1.35 -29.26 -2.99
CA HIS A 101 -2.04 -30.44 -2.45
C HIS A 101 -3.54 -30.41 -2.76
N LEU A 102 -4.19 -29.29 -2.44
CA LEU A 102 -5.62 -29.08 -2.71
C LEU A 102 -5.94 -29.21 -4.20
N LEU A 103 -5.10 -28.65 -5.07
CA LEU A 103 -5.31 -28.73 -6.51
C LEU A 103 -5.17 -30.15 -7.08
N LEU A 104 -4.22 -30.94 -6.56
CA LEU A 104 -4.08 -32.34 -6.95
C LEU A 104 -5.31 -33.16 -6.52
N GLU A 105 -5.89 -32.87 -5.36
CA GLU A 105 -7.15 -33.49 -4.96
C GLU A 105 -8.33 -33.03 -5.83
N CYS A 106 -8.42 -31.74 -6.15
CA CYS A 106 -9.42 -31.23 -7.08
C CYS A 106 -9.33 -31.91 -8.45
N ASP A 107 -8.12 -32.22 -8.93
CA ASP A 107 -7.90 -32.91 -10.21
C ASP A 107 -8.28 -34.40 -10.15
N ARG A 108 -7.94 -35.07 -9.04
CA ARG A 108 -8.23 -36.49 -8.85
C ARG A 108 -9.71 -36.76 -8.56
N ASP A 109 -10.32 -35.97 -7.67
CA ASP A 109 -11.64 -36.23 -7.11
C ASP A 109 -12.73 -35.31 -7.70
N GLY A 110 -12.36 -34.14 -8.23
CA GLY A 110 -13.29 -33.21 -8.89
C GLY A 110 -14.04 -33.79 -10.10
N PRO A 111 -13.41 -34.58 -10.99
CA PRO A 111 -14.08 -35.22 -12.14
C PRO A 111 -15.26 -36.13 -11.76
N LYS A 112 -15.33 -36.58 -10.50
CA LYS A 112 -16.49 -37.34 -9.99
C LYS A 112 -17.76 -36.49 -9.89
N TYR A 113 -17.63 -35.17 -9.83
CA TYR A 113 -18.71 -34.23 -9.57
C TYR A 113 -18.89 -33.18 -10.66
N CYS A 114 -17.84 -32.86 -11.43
CA CYS A 114 -17.89 -31.95 -12.57
C CYS A 114 -17.06 -32.52 -13.73
N SER A 115 -17.66 -32.57 -14.92
CA SER A 115 -16.98 -33.07 -16.13
C SER A 115 -15.96 -32.08 -16.72
N ILE A 116 -15.84 -30.88 -16.15
CA ILE A 116 -14.95 -29.81 -16.63
C ILE A 116 -13.72 -29.76 -15.72
N VAL A 117 -12.54 -29.85 -16.32
CA VAL A 117 -11.25 -29.72 -15.63
C VAL A 117 -10.44 -28.61 -16.30
N PRO A 118 -10.23 -27.47 -15.63
CA PRO A 118 -9.38 -26.40 -16.13
C PRO A 118 -7.91 -26.84 -16.13
N LEU A 119 -7.30 -26.90 -17.32
CA LEU A 119 -5.87 -27.14 -17.48
C LEU A 119 -5.03 -25.87 -17.35
N HIS A 120 -5.60 -24.73 -17.76
CA HIS A 120 -4.99 -23.42 -17.67
C HIS A 120 -6.03 -22.43 -17.13
N SER A 121 -5.61 -21.50 -16.28
CA SER A 121 -6.46 -20.36 -15.93
C SER A 121 -6.50 -19.40 -17.11
N SER A 122 -7.70 -19.11 -17.59
CA SER A 122 -7.98 -18.00 -18.51
C SER A 122 -8.38 -16.71 -17.77
N MET A 123 -8.48 -16.76 -16.43
CA MET A 123 -8.86 -15.61 -15.63
C MET A 123 -7.58 -14.83 -15.31
N ASP A 124 -7.59 -13.55 -15.66
CA ASP A 124 -6.80 -12.58 -14.92
C ASP A 124 -7.21 -12.74 -13.47
N VAL A 125 -6.32 -13.25 -12.63
CA VAL A 125 -6.61 -13.31 -11.20
C VAL A 125 -6.44 -11.89 -10.69
N THR A 126 -7.42 -11.05 -10.99
CA THR A 126 -7.55 -9.73 -10.41
C THR A 126 -8.07 -9.95 -9.01
N TYR A 127 -7.19 -9.75 -8.02
CA TYR A 127 -7.63 -9.67 -6.65
C TYR A 127 -8.55 -8.46 -6.54
N SER A 128 -9.84 -8.69 -6.27
CA SER A 128 -10.79 -7.61 -6.06
C SER A 128 -10.75 -7.20 -4.57
N PRO A 129 -10.63 -5.89 -4.29
CA PRO A 129 -10.57 -5.42 -2.91
C PRO A 129 -11.94 -5.54 -2.26
N GLU A 130 -11.95 -5.60 -0.93
CA GLU A 130 -13.18 -5.37 -0.19
C GLU A 130 -13.53 -3.87 -0.29
N ARG A 131 -14.76 -3.57 -0.74
CA ARG A 131 -15.21 -2.20 -0.93
C ARG A 131 -16.22 -1.81 0.13
N LEU A 132 -16.00 -0.62 0.67
CA LEU A 132 -16.85 -0.01 1.65
C LEU A 132 -17.25 1.39 1.17
N PRO A 133 -18.53 1.62 0.81
CA PRO A 133 -19.00 2.96 0.53
C PRO A 133 -19.12 3.74 1.84
N LEU A 134 -18.24 4.72 2.05
CA LEU A 134 -18.19 5.50 3.29
C LEU A 134 -19.31 6.55 3.37
N SER A 135 -19.83 6.99 2.21
CA SER A 135 -20.94 7.93 2.13
C SER A 135 -21.85 7.63 0.94
N SER A 136 -23.16 7.88 1.11
CA SER A 136 -24.15 7.88 0.03
C SER A 136 -24.22 9.21 -0.72
N SER A 137 -23.61 10.26 -0.15
CA SER A 137 -23.49 11.61 -0.70
C SER A 137 -22.05 11.89 -1.13
N CYS A 138 -21.87 12.78 -2.13
CA CYS A 138 -20.57 13.22 -2.65
C CYS A 138 -19.77 14.10 -1.66
N MET A 139 -19.73 13.74 -0.38
CA MET A 139 -19.00 14.46 0.66
C MET A 139 -17.54 14.04 0.64
N HIS A 140 -16.63 14.99 0.83
CA HIS A 140 -15.20 14.71 0.88
C HIS A 140 -14.84 13.97 2.17
N VAL A 141 -14.11 12.87 2.05
CA VAL A 141 -13.53 12.14 3.19
C VAL A 141 -12.22 12.82 3.54
N THR A 142 -12.12 13.37 4.75
CA THR A 142 -10.94 14.15 5.17
C THR A 142 -9.78 13.23 5.51
N GLU A 143 -10.05 12.17 6.28
CA GLU A 143 -9.03 11.23 6.72
C GLU A 143 -9.61 9.86 7.06
N ILE A 144 -8.76 8.84 6.93
CA ILE A 144 -9.08 7.44 7.22
C ILE A 144 -7.97 6.89 8.10
N LEU A 145 -8.34 6.15 9.14
CA LEU A 145 -7.42 5.50 10.04
C LEU A 145 -7.72 4.00 10.12
N PRO A 146 -6.73 3.13 9.85
CA PRO A 146 -6.81 1.74 10.26
C PRO A 146 -6.72 1.63 11.79
N THR A 147 -7.18 0.51 12.33
CA THR A 147 -7.07 0.21 13.77
C THR A 147 -6.26 -1.08 14.05
N PHE A 148 -6.02 -1.39 15.33
CA PHE A 148 -5.46 -2.66 15.81
C PHE A 148 -6.36 -3.84 15.50
N ASN A 149 -7.62 -3.62 15.18
CA ASN A 149 -8.48 -4.67 14.67
C ASN A 149 -8.46 -4.61 13.14
N PRO A 150 -8.06 -5.67 12.42
CA PRO A 150 -7.88 -5.62 10.95
C PRO A 150 -9.17 -5.24 10.25
N ASN A 151 -10.29 -5.67 10.82
CA ASN A 151 -11.60 -5.44 10.24
C ASN A 151 -12.15 -4.05 10.57
N THR A 152 -11.56 -3.27 11.48
CA THR A 152 -12.14 -2.00 11.91
C THR A 152 -11.40 -0.81 11.30
N VAL A 153 -12.14 0.07 10.63
CA VAL A 153 -11.62 1.29 10.00
C VAL A 153 -12.42 2.51 10.47
N ILE A 154 -11.74 3.61 10.78
CA ILE A 154 -12.36 4.88 11.12
C ILE A 154 -12.23 5.83 9.92
N ALA A 155 -13.32 6.48 9.55
CA ALA A 155 -13.35 7.48 8.49
C ALA A 155 -13.99 8.78 8.99
N ALA A 156 -13.32 9.90 8.74
CA ALA A 156 -13.82 11.24 9.00
C ALA A 156 -14.32 11.91 7.71
N LEU A 157 -15.48 12.56 7.81
CA LEU A 157 -16.10 13.32 6.73
C LEU A 157 -15.98 14.81 7.01
N GLU A 158 -15.96 15.61 5.95
CA GLU A 158 -15.85 17.07 6.02
C GLU A 158 -16.97 17.73 6.85
N ASN A 159 -18.15 17.11 6.94
CA ASN A 159 -19.28 17.63 7.72
C ASN A 159 -19.15 17.44 9.25
N GLY A 160 -18.02 16.93 9.75
CA GLY A 160 -17.84 16.65 11.17
C GLY A 160 -18.36 15.29 11.63
N SER A 161 -18.73 14.40 10.70
CA SER A 161 -19.11 13.03 11.02
C SER A 161 -17.90 12.11 11.00
N ILE A 162 -17.67 11.42 12.11
CA ILE A 162 -16.67 10.35 12.22
C ILE A 162 -17.41 9.04 12.32
N SER A 163 -17.10 8.12 11.42
CA SER A 163 -17.76 6.82 11.30
C SER A 163 -16.74 5.72 11.50
N THR A 164 -17.11 4.69 12.26
CA THR A 164 -16.29 3.49 12.42
C THR A 164 -17.03 2.32 11.80
N TRP A 165 -16.33 1.61 10.94
CA TRP A 165 -16.87 0.58 10.08
C TRP A 165 -16.17 -0.74 10.33
N ASP A 166 -16.94 -1.81 10.19
CA ASP A 166 -16.42 -3.15 10.02
C ASP A 166 -16.29 -3.45 8.52
N ALA A 167 -15.05 -3.61 8.06
CA ALA A 167 -14.66 -3.93 6.70
C ALA A 167 -15.25 -5.25 6.21
N GLU A 168 -15.27 -6.26 7.08
CA GLU A 168 -15.68 -7.62 6.71
C GLU A 168 -17.20 -7.70 6.56
N THR A 169 -17.94 -7.23 7.57
CA THR A 169 -19.41 -7.26 7.53
C THR A 169 -20.01 -6.09 6.76
N ARG A 170 -19.21 -5.07 6.43
CA ARG A 170 -19.61 -3.81 5.78
C ARG A 170 -20.65 -3.03 6.58
N GLN A 171 -20.61 -3.17 7.90
CA GLN A 171 -21.57 -2.52 8.80
C GLN A 171 -20.93 -1.30 9.48
N LEU A 172 -21.75 -0.27 9.66
CA LEU A 172 -21.41 0.86 10.51
C LEU A 172 -21.50 0.42 11.98
N LEU A 173 -20.37 0.42 12.69
CA LEU A 173 -20.31 0.06 14.10
C LEU A 173 -20.74 1.23 15.00
N ARG A 174 -20.28 2.44 14.66
CA ARG A 174 -20.60 3.65 15.43
C ARG A 174 -20.40 4.92 14.61
N GLN A 175 -21.03 6.01 15.07
CA GLN A 175 -20.92 7.33 14.48
C GLN A 175 -20.83 8.40 15.58
N ILE A 176 -19.87 9.31 15.43
CA ILE A 176 -19.62 10.45 16.31
C ILE A 176 -19.81 11.71 15.47
N THR A 177 -20.47 12.73 16.01
CA THR A 177 -20.70 14.01 15.32
C THR A 177 -20.07 15.15 16.10
N THR A 178 -19.12 15.87 15.49
CA THR A 178 -18.38 16.99 16.10
C THR A 178 -19.14 18.32 15.97
N ALA A 179 -20.43 18.33 16.32
CA ALA A 179 -21.29 19.52 16.23
C ALA A 179 -21.19 20.29 14.88
N GLN A 180 -21.03 19.54 13.78
CA GLN A 180 -20.90 20.06 12.41
C GLN A 180 -19.68 20.96 12.14
N SER A 181 -18.65 20.94 12.98
CA SER A 181 -17.37 21.56 12.64
C SER A 181 -16.63 20.74 11.59
N VAL A 182 -16.01 21.41 10.63
CA VAL A 182 -15.17 20.73 9.63
C VAL A 182 -13.95 20.13 10.32
N ILE A 183 -13.68 18.86 10.00
CA ILE A 183 -12.55 18.10 10.55
C ILE A 183 -11.33 18.37 9.66
N LEU A 184 -10.24 18.82 10.28
CA LEU A 184 -8.95 19.02 9.62
C LEU A 184 -8.12 17.73 9.61
N GLY A 185 -8.25 16.91 10.65
CA GLY A 185 -7.60 15.61 10.73
C GLY A 185 -8.01 14.83 11.98
N ILE A 186 -7.77 13.53 11.95
CA ILE A 186 -7.97 12.58 13.05
C ILE A 186 -6.70 11.75 13.25
N LYS A 187 -6.35 11.45 14.51
CA LYS A 187 -5.29 10.49 14.83
C LYS A 187 -5.70 9.62 16.01
N LEU A 188 -5.24 8.37 16.00
CA LEU A 188 -5.38 7.43 17.10
C LEU A 188 -4.06 7.34 17.87
N THR A 189 -4.13 7.24 19.18
CA THR A 189 -2.95 6.90 19.99
C THR A 189 -2.49 5.48 19.69
N SER A 190 -1.20 5.20 19.92
CA SER A 190 -0.62 3.88 19.68
C SER A 190 -1.19 2.78 20.58
N ASP A 191 -1.92 3.11 21.64
CA ASP A 191 -2.67 2.16 22.48
C ASP A 191 -4.17 2.10 22.12
N GLU A 192 -4.59 2.87 21.11
CA GLU A 192 -5.98 3.06 20.68
C GLU A 192 -6.96 3.42 21.79
N LYS A 193 -6.47 4.02 22.86
CA LYS A 193 -7.31 4.50 23.95
C LYS A 193 -7.99 5.82 23.59
N TYR A 194 -7.27 6.71 22.92
CA TYR A 194 -7.76 8.03 22.59
C TYR A 194 -7.84 8.25 21.08
N LEU A 195 -8.96 8.84 20.64
CA LEU A 195 -9.14 9.37 19.29
C LEU A 195 -9.13 10.89 19.37
N VAL A 196 -8.16 11.53 18.73
CA VAL A 196 -8.01 12.99 18.75
C VAL A 196 -8.39 13.56 17.40
N VAL A 197 -9.21 14.61 17.42
CA VAL A 197 -9.81 15.22 16.23
C VAL A 197 -9.49 16.71 16.23
N ALA A 198 -8.87 17.20 15.15
CA ALA A 198 -8.65 18.63 14.92
C ALA A 198 -9.80 19.22 14.11
N THR A 199 -10.29 20.40 14.51
CA THR A 199 -11.39 21.08 13.84
C THR A 199 -10.99 22.47 13.33
N THR A 200 -11.75 23.02 12.39
CA THR A 200 -11.57 24.40 11.89
C THR A 200 -11.83 25.49 12.93
N LYS A 201 -12.37 25.16 14.11
CA LYS A 201 -12.53 26.10 15.22
C LYS A 201 -11.28 26.24 16.08
N ASN A 202 -10.14 25.71 15.63
CA ASN A 202 -8.90 25.60 16.40
C ASN A 202 -9.08 24.81 17.71
N THR A 203 -10.00 23.86 17.71
CA THR A 203 -10.20 22.97 18.85
C THR A 203 -9.71 21.58 18.53
N LEU A 204 -9.04 20.96 19.51
CA LEU A 204 -8.78 19.53 19.56
C LEU A 204 -9.84 18.88 20.45
N LEU A 205 -10.58 17.95 19.85
CA LEU A 205 -11.54 17.11 20.55
C LEU A 205 -10.88 15.77 20.87
N ILE A 206 -10.81 15.43 22.15
CA ILE A 206 -10.21 14.18 22.62
C ILE A 206 -11.35 13.25 23.03
N TYR A 207 -11.48 12.13 22.33
CA TYR A 207 -12.49 11.10 22.58
C TYR A 207 -11.86 9.87 23.22
N ASP A 208 -12.62 9.22 24.10
CA ASP A 208 -12.40 7.82 24.45
C ASP A 208 -12.77 6.96 23.24
N ASN A 209 -11.77 6.29 22.67
CA ASN A 209 -11.93 5.49 21.47
C ASN A 209 -12.71 4.19 21.73
N GLN A 210 -12.84 3.69 22.95
CA GLN A 210 -13.66 2.50 23.21
C GLN A 210 -15.13 2.89 23.43
N ASN A 211 -15.36 3.94 24.22
CA ASN A 211 -16.70 4.34 24.64
C ASN A 211 -17.35 5.40 23.73
N SER A 212 -16.62 5.96 22.75
CA SER A 212 -17.08 7.04 21.88
C SER A 212 -17.53 8.31 22.62
N CYS A 213 -16.97 8.53 23.81
CA CYS A 213 -17.32 9.66 24.66
C CYS A 213 -16.31 10.80 24.46
N LEU A 214 -16.80 12.04 24.35
CA LEU A 214 -15.93 13.22 24.37
C LEU A 214 -15.39 13.40 25.79
N LEU A 215 -14.08 13.36 25.95
CA LEU A 215 -13.41 13.56 27.24
C LEU A 215 -13.09 15.02 27.48
N SER A 216 -12.53 15.70 26.47
CA SER A 216 -12.14 17.10 26.57
C SER A 216 -12.14 17.81 25.23
N GLU A 217 -12.44 19.11 25.27
CA GLU A 217 -12.32 20.03 24.15
C GLU A 217 -11.26 21.09 24.52
N VAL A 218 -10.18 21.16 23.74
CA VAL A 218 -9.05 22.05 24.00
C VAL A 218 -8.91 23.05 22.87
N GLU A 219 -9.09 24.34 23.16
CA GLU A 219 -8.88 25.43 22.21
C GLU A 219 -7.40 25.81 22.14
N ILE A 220 -6.82 25.77 20.94
CA ILE A 220 -5.45 26.19 20.67
C ILE A 220 -5.46 27.67 20.32
N LYS A 221 -4.84 28.48 21.18
CA LYS A 221 -4.74 29.92 21.00
C LYS A 221 -3.40 30.28 20.35
N GLY A 222 -3.46 31.03 19.25
CA GLY A 222 -2.28 31.62 18.63
C GLY A 222 -1.72 32.77 19.46
N SER A 223 -0.41 32.96 19.37
CA SER A 223 0.25 34.13 19.94
C SER A 223 -0.26 35.41 19.29
N LYS A 224 -0.60 36.42 20.10
CA LYS A 224 -1.08 37.73 19.64
C LYS A 224 0.00 38.58 18.95
N HIS A 225 1.20 38.06 18.73
CA HIS A 225 2.35 38.80 18.24
C HIS A 225 2.54 38.80 16.71
N CYS A 226 1.66 38.17 15.93
CA CYS A 226 1.68 38.34 14.47
C CYS A 226 1.04 39.69 14.08
N GLY A 227 1.91 40.65 13.75
CA GLY A 227 1.51 41.98 13.30
C GLY A 227 0.82 41.96 11.94
N ILE A 228 -0.26 42.74 11.84
CA ILE A 228 -0.90 43.26 10.62
C ILE A 228 -1.43 42.17 9.67
N GLY A 229 -2.50 41.52 10.10
CA GLY A 229 -3.37 40.72 9.26
C GLY A 229 -4.27 39.87 10.13
N GLY A 230 -5.51 40.29 10.36
CA GLY A 230 -6.51 39.55 11.15
C GLY A 230 -7.01 38.29 10.45
N GLY A 231 -6.12 37.36 10.13
CA GLY A 231 -6.45 36.01 9.72
C GLY A 231 -6.64 35.11 10.94
N SER A 232 -7.69 34.30 10.96
CA SER A 232 -7.80 33.19 11.89
C SER A 232 -6.76 32.13 11.50
N ASN A 233 -5.66 32.01 12.24
CA ASN A 233 -4.69 30.93 11.99
C ASN A 233 -5.36 29.60 12.31
N PHE A 234 -5.47 28.69 11.34
CA PHE A 234 -6.03 27.36 11.56
C PHE A 234 -4.98 26.41 12.14
N ILE A 235 -5.41 25.28 12.72
CA ILE A 235 -4.49 24.19 13.06
C ILE A 235 -3.88 23.66 11.76
N ASN A 236 -2.56 23.83 11.60
CA ASN A 236 -1.84 23.31 10.43
C ASN A 236 -1.60 21.79 10.58
N GLY A 237 -1.32 21.34 11.81
CA GLY A 237 -1.17 19.94 12.10
C GLY A 237 -1.11 19.63 13.58
N PHE A 238 -1.21 18.35 13.89
CA PHE A 238 -0.96 17.80 15.21
C PHE A 238 -0.36 16.41 15.08
N THR A 239 0.33 15.96 16.11
CA THR A 239 0.85 14.61 16.23
C THR A 239 0.50 14.03 17.59
N LEU A 240 0.69 12.72 17.76
CA LEU A 240 0.36 12.03 19.01
C LEU A 240 1.58 11.24 19.50
N SER A 241 1.75 11.26 20.82
CA SER A 241 2.44 10.23 21.58
C SER A 241 1.40 9.45 22.37
N VAL A 242 1.82 8.48 23.20
CA VAL A 242 0.92 7.72 24.07
C VAL A 242 0.11 8.63 24.99
N ASN A 243 0.76 9.66 25.56
CA ASN A 243 0.16 10.50 26.61
C ASN A 243 -0.01 11.97 26.20
N HIS A 244 0.68 12.44 25.16
CA HIS A 244 0.69 13.86 24.78
C HIS A 244 0.29 14.05 23.33
N ALA A 245 -0.38 15.18 23.05
CA ALA A 245 -0.71 15.65 21.72
C ALA A 245 -0.09 17.03 21.45
N PRO A 246 1.08 17.11 20.79
CA PRO A 246 1.62 18.36 20.27
C PRO A 246 0.81 18.82 19.05
N ALA A 247 0.42 20.09 19.04
CA ALA A 247 -0.33 20.71 17.96
C ALA A 247 0.15 22.12 17.68
N TRP A 248 0.12 22.53 16.42
CA TRP A 248 0.62 23.83 15.97
C TRP A 248 -0.33 24.48 14.97
N LEU A 249 -0.33 25.81 15.00
CA LEU A 249 -1.12 26.63 14.08
C LEU A 249 -0.32 26.99 12.83
N GLU A 250 -1.02 27.32 11.76
CA GLU A 250 -0.43 27.87 10.54
C GLU A 250 0.33 29.17 10.84
N ALA A 251 1.49 29.33 10.20
CA ALA A 251 2.40 30.48 10.38
C ALA A 251 2.73 30.79 11.86
N SER A 252 2.78 29.76 12.71
CA SER A 252 3.09 29.89 14.14
C SER A 252 4.47 29.34 14.46
N LYS A 253 5.14 29.99 15.41
CA LYS A 253 6.39 29.51 16.03
C LYS A 253 6.15 28.65 17.27
N ASP A 254 4.90 28.65 17.75
CA ASP A 254 4.53 27.99 18.99
C ASP A 254 3.85 26.66 18.71
N VAL A 255 4.24 25.62 19.45
CA VAL A 255 3.57 24.31 19.52
C VAL A 255 2.96 24.15 20.90
N THR A 256 1.67 23.85 20.96
CA THR A 256 0.96 23.56 22.20
C THR A 256 0.98 22.06 22.47
N VAL A 257 1.52 21.64 23.61
CA VAL A 257 1.51 20.24 24.04
C VAL A 257 0.38 20.02 25.02
N ILE A 258 -0.49 19.08 24.69
CA ILE A 258 -1.69 18.77 25.47
C ILE A 258 -1.54 17.42 26.12
N ASP A 259 -1.91 17.31 27.39
CA ASP A 259 -2.02 16.03 28.08
C ASP A 259 -3.32 15.34 27.66
N LEU A 260 -3.21 14.10 27.17
CA LEU A 260 -4.37 13.28 26.81
C LEU A 260 -5.07 12.68 28.03
N LEU A 261 -4.39 12.57 29.18
CA LEU A 261 -4.98 12.04 30.41
C LEU A 261 -5.94 13.05 31.05
N TYR A 262 -5.52 14.31 31.12
CA TYR A 262 -6.28 15.38 31.78
C TYR A 262 -7.02 16.31 30.81
N GLY A 263 -6.65 16.32 29.53
CA GLY A 263 -7.34 17.10 28.50
C GLY A 263 -7.07 18.60 28.60
N TRP A 264 -5.86 19.01 28.95
CA TRP A 264 -5.46 20.41 29.10
C TRP A 264 -4.05 20.68 28.53
N PRO A 265 -3.74 21.91 28.09
CA PRO A 265 -2.40 22.26 27.62
C PRO A 265 -1.41 22.26 28.78
N LEU A 266 -0.31 21.50 28.64
CA LEU A 266 0.80 21.42 29.61
C LEU A 266 1.89 22.45 29.30
N TYR A 267 2.39 22.44 28.07
CA TYR A 267 3.56 23.20 27.66
C TYR A 267 3.32 23.97 26.37
N HIS A 268 4.03 25.09 26.22
CA HIS A 268 4.11 25.85 24.99
C HIS A 268 5.56 25.84 24.52
N PHE A 269 5.86 25.06 23.48
CA PHE A 269 7.19 25.03 22.87
C PHE A 269 7.35 26.21 21.95
N HIS A 270 8.34 27.05 22.22
CA HIS A 270 8.65 28.22 21.41
C HIS A 270 9.84 27.92 20.50
N CYS A 271 9.59 27.91 19.19
CA CYS A 271 10.59 27.68 18.16
C CYS A 271 11.13 29.01 17.59
N TRP A 272 12.27 28.97 16.90
CA TRP A 272 12.89 30.18 16.34
C TRP A 272 12.17 30.64 15.06
N TYR A 273 11.79 29.67 14.23
CA TYR A 273 11.08 29.87 12.98
C TYR A 273 9.70 29.20 13.02
N GLU A 274 8.91 29.42 11.98
CA GLU A 274 7.58 28.83 11.86
C GLU A 274 7.68 27.31 11.78
N VAL A 275 6.79 26.63 12.49
CA VAL A 275 6.77 25.18 12.61
C VAL A 275 5.99 24.57 11.45
N THR A 276 6.63 23.67 10.72
CA THR A 276 6.07 23.04 9.51
C THR A 276 5.61 21.62 9.78
N CYS A 277 6.37 20.86 10.57
CA CYS A 277 6.00 19.50 10.98
C CYS A 277 6.48 19.19 12.41
N VAL A 278 5.80 18.26 13.08
CA VAL A 278 6.22 17.74 14.39
C VAL A 278 6.10 16.22 14.41
N GLN A 279 7.16 15.55 14.87
CA GLN A 279 7.22 14.09 15.05
C GLN A 279 7.53 13.80 16.53
N CYS A 280 6.78 12.89 17.15
CA CYS A 280 7.13 12.34 18.46
C CYS A 280 8.09 11.16 18.28
N SER A 281 8.99 10.95 19.24
CA SER A 281 9.75 9.70 19.33
C SER A 281 8.80 8.52 19.62
N PRO A 282 9.12 7.29 19.15
CA PRO A 282 8.28 6.11 19.39
C PRO A 282 8.07 5.78 20.87
N ASP A 283 9.03 6.10 21.73
CA ASP A 283 8.95 5.97 23.19
C ASP A 283 8.07 7.04 23.86
N GLY A 284 7.68 8.10 23.12
CA GLY A 284 6.86 9.20 23.61
C GLY A 284 7.59 10.18 24.54
N VAL A 285 8.93 10.16 24.59
CA VAL A 285 9.73 10.99 25.49
C VAL A 285 10.11 12.33 24.86
N TYR A 286 10.34 12.37 23.55
CA TYR A 286 10.86 13.53 22.83
C TYR A 286 9.89 14.00 21.73
N ALA A 287 9.93 15.29 21.43
CA ALA A 287 9.28 15.89 20.28
C ALA A 287 10.29 16.64 19.42
N PHE A 288 10.27 16.33 18.13
CA PHE A 288 11.08 16.96 17.10
C PHE A 288 10.20 17.93 16.33
N CYS A 289 10.50 19.23 16.40
CA CYS A 289 9.74 20.27 15.70
C CYS A 289 10.55 20.82 14.54
N GLY A 290 10.17 20.41 13.32
CA GLY A 290 10.73 20.87 12.07
C GLY A 290 10.17 22.24 11.70
N GLN A 291 11.04 23.08 11.15
CA GLN A 291 10.78 24.49 10.92
C GLN A 291 11.30 24.95 9.56
N TYR A 292 11.00 26.20 9.22
CA TYR A 292 11.66 26.93 8.13
C TYR A 292 13.18 27.01 8.31
N LEU A 293 13.87 27.25 7.19
CA LEU A 293 15.33 27.29 7.06
C LEU A 293 16.01 25.96 7.40
N ASN A 294 15.31 24.85 7.16
CA ASN A 294 15.78 23.48 7.46
C ASN A 294 16.31 23.33 8.90
N THR A 295 15.55 23.91 9.85
CA THR A 295 15.88 23.88 11.26
C THR A 295 14.95 22.93 12.02
N THR A 296 15.49 22.21 13.00
CA THR A 296 14.70 21.36 13.90
C THR A 296 15.10 21.62 15.34
N THR A 297 14.11 21.82 16.20
CA THR A 297 14.28 21.94 17.65
C THR A 297 13.77 20.69 18.34
N ILE A 298 14.55 20.16 19.27
CA ILE A 298 14.18 18.98 20.05
C ILE A 298 13.76 19.40 21.45
N PHE A 299 12.60 18.93 21.89
CA PHE A 299 12.04 19.17 23.21
C PHE A 299 11.82 17.84 23.95
N HIS A 300 11.97 17.89 25.27
CA HIS A 300 11.56 16.80 26.14
C HIS A 300 10.07 16.94 26.49
N LEU A 301 9.24 15.96 26.14
CA LEU A 301 7.79 16.01 26.34
C LEU A 301 7.39 16.01 27.81
N GLY A 302 8.15 15.32 28.67
CA GLY A 302 7.82 15.19 30.10
C GLY A 302 8.11 16.46 30.91
N SER A 303 9.18 17.20 30.59
CA SER A 303 9.62 18.40 31.33
C SER A 303 9.30 19.70 30.61
N GLY A 304 9.05 19.64 29.30
CA GLY A 304 8.86 20.79 28.44
C GLY A 304 10.12 21.59 28.14
N GLU A 305 11.30 21.05 28.50
CA GLU A 305 12.58 21.73 28.27
C GLU A 305 13.03 21.63 26.82
N LYS A 306 13.60 22.72 26.31
CA LYS A 306 14.28 22.74 25.00
C LYS A 306 15.67 22.13 25.16
N LEU A 307 15.93 21.03 24.46
CA LEU A 307 17.20 20.31 24.56
C LEU A 307 18.24 20.86 23.58
N SER A 308 17.87 20.95 22.30
CA SER A 308 18.80 21.32 21.24
C SER A 308 18.09 21.94 20.04
N THR A 309 18.86 22.57 19.17
CA THR A 309 18.38 23.18 17.92
C THR A 309 19.44 22.93 16.87
N VAL A 310 19.08 22.23 15.81
CA VAL A 310 19.96 21.84 14.71
C VAL A 310 19.47 22.47 13.41
N THR A 311 20.41 22.79 12.52
CA THR A 311 20.14 23.45 11.24
C THR A 311 20.99 22.78 10.18
N SER A 312 20.39 22.25 9.11
CA SER A 312 21.16 21.75 7.97
C SER A 312 21.88 22.89 7.25
N GLU A 313 23.01 22.58 6.62
CA GLU A 313 23.82 23.53 5.86
C GLU A 313 23.05 24.13 4.66
N PHE A 314 22.04 23.40 4.20
CA PHE A 314 21.18 23.74 3.08
C PHE A 314 19.99 24.61 3.52
N SER A 315 20.25 25.87 3.89
CA SER A 315 19.29 26.76 4.54
C SER A 315 18.19 27.39 3.64
N GLY A 316 17.91 26.80 2.46
CA GLY A 316 17.03 27.41 1.45
C GLY A 316 15.54 27.06 1.57
N GLY A 317 15.24 25.88 2.15
CA GLY A 317 13.89 25.32 2.23
C GLY A 317 13.34 25.25 3.66
N PHE A 318 12.36 24.38 3.87
CA PHE A 318 11.83 24.06 5.19
C PHE A 318 11.72 22.55 5.41
N VAL A 319 11.77 22.12 6.67
CA VAL A 319 11.64 20.70 6.99
C VAL A 319 10.21 20.25 6.72
N LYS A 320 9.99 19.47 5.65
CA LYS A 320 8.66 18.98 5.27
C LYS A 320 8.29 17.71 6.02
N PHE A 321 9.25 16.81 6.21
CA PHE A 321 9.07 15.56 6.96
C PHE A 321 10.23 15.32 7.93
N LEU A 322 9.90 14.71 9.07
CA LEU A 322 10.86 14.23 10.06
C LEU A 322 10.67 12.73 10.24
N LEU A 323 11.75 11.96 10.22
CA LEU A 323 11.73 10.55 10.57
C LEU A 323 12.68 10.31 11.75
N VAL A 324 12.26 9.46 12.68
CA VAL A 324 13.05 9.08 13.85
C VAL A 324 13.34 7.59 13.74
N LEU A 325 14.62 7.24 13.59
CA LEU A 325 15.11 5.87 13.53
C LEU A 325 15.61 5.48 14.92
N ASP A 326 14.75 4.81 15.67
CA ASP A 326 15.05 4.37 17.04
C ASP A 326 16.14 3.28 17.08
N THR A 327 16.24 2.44 16.04
CA THR A 327 17.23 1.36 15.99
C THR A 327 18.66 1.88 15.81
N ALA A 328 18.83 2.93 15.00
CA ALA A 328 20.09 3.58 14.72
C ALA A 328 20.37 4.78 15.64
N GLN A 329 19.37 5.21 16.43
CA GLN A 329 19.38 6.47 17.18
C GLN A 329 19.70 7.67 16.26
N GLU A 330 19.07 7.71 15.10
CA GLU A 330 19.24 8.78 14.11
C GLU A 330 17.93 9.52 13.86
N MET A 331 18.03 10.81 13.55
CA MET A 331 16.93 11.60 13.02
C MET A 331 17.22 12.02 11.59
N VAL A 332 16.20 11.95 10.75
CA VAL A 332 16.29 12.29 9.34
C VAL A 332 15.36 13.46 9.09
N MET A 333 15.92 14.55 8.58
CA MET A 333 15.16 15.71 8.14
C MET A 333 15.07 15.67 6.62
N VAL A 334 13.86 15.75 6.10
CA VAL A 334 13.61 15.83 4.65
C VAL A 334 12.98 17.18 4.35
N ASP A 335 13.65 17.95 3.50
CA ASP A 335 13.17 19.25 3.07
C ASP A 335 12.09 19.15 1.99
N ASP A 336 11.48 20.29 1.65
CA ASP A 336 10.43 20.38 0.63
C ASP A 336 10.93 20.16 -0.81
N GLU A 337 12.22 20.38 -1.04
CA GLU A 337 12.92 20.18 -2.31
C GLU A 337 13.56 18.78 -2.43
N GLY A 338 13.34 17.90 -1.45
CA GLY A 338 13.85 16.52 -1.41
C GLY A 338 15.30 16.35 -0.94
N GLY A 339 15.97 17.40 -0.47
CA GLY A 339 17.20 17.29 0.31
C GLY A 339 16.97 16.54 1.62
N LEU A 340 17.94 15.72 2.02
CA LEU A 340 17.86 14.85 3.18
C LEU A 340 19.11 15.04 4.04
N SER A 341 18.92 15.34 5.32
CA SER A 341 20.02 15.42 6.28
C SER A 341 19.80 14.47 7.45
N VAL A 342 20.85 13.73 7.81
CA VAL A 342 20.84 12.69 8.84
C VAL A 342 21.66 13.17 10.02
N TRP A 343 21.11 13.00 11.22
CA TRP A 343 21.74 13.44 12.45
C TRP A 343 21.75 12.30 13.47
N ASN A 344 22.90 12.03 14.05
CA ASN A 344 23.03 11.13 15.18
C ASN A 344 22.44 11.79 16.44
N THR A 345 21.58 11.04 17.14
CA THR A 345 20.83 11.47 18.33
C THR A 345 21.19 10.68 19.60
N GLU A 346 22.30 9.92 19.62
CA GLU A 346 22.83 9.27 20.84
C GLU A 346 22.96 10.29 21.99
N GLU A 347 23.49 11.48 21.69
CA GLU A 347 23.49 12.64 22.58
C GLU A 347 22.46 13.68 22.11
N ILE A 348 21.21 13.54 22.55
CA ILE A 348 20.09 14.39 22.10
C ILE A 348 20.26 15.89 22.39
N THR A 349 21.10 16.24 23.37
CA THR A 349 21.47 17.62 23.70
C THR A 349 22.41 18.26 22.69
N ASN A 350 23.12 17.44 21.90
CA ASN A 350 24.06 17.91 20.88
C ASN A 350 24.08 16.96 19.66
N PRO A 351 22.98 16.87 18.89
CA PRO A 351 22.91 15.99 17.74
C PRO A 351 23.97 16.39 16.70
N GLN A 352 24.67 15.40 16.14
CA GLN A 352 25.73 15.62 15.16
C GLN A 352 25.25 15.26 13.76
N LEU A 353 25.51 16.14 12.78
CA LEU A 353 25.26 15.85 11.37
C LEU A 353 26.18 14.71 10.94
N THR A 354 25.61 13.59 10.52
CA THR A 354 26.36 12.44 10.00
C THR A 354 26.52 12.54 8.50
N ASP A 355 25.40 12.73 7.79
CA ASP A 355 25.36 12.79 6.34
C ASP A 355 24.35 13.86 5.86
N ASP A 356 24.67 14.52 4.75
CA ASP A 356 23.77 15.48 4.10
C ASP A 356 23.72 15.20 2.58
N PHE A 357 22.52 14.97 2.06
CA PHE A 357 22.26 14.54 0.70
C PHE A 357 21.43 15.57 -0.04
N ASP A 358 22.08 16.22 -1.02
CA ASP A 358 21.39 17.10 -1.93
C ASP A 358 20.75 16.29 -3.08
N CYS A 359 19.45 16.00 -2.96
CA CYS A 359 18.68 15.31 -4.00
C CYS A 359 17.87 16.26 -4.91
N ARG A 360 18.20 17.56 -4.96
CA ARG A 360 17.49 18.61 -5.73
C ARG A 360 17.57 18.53 -7.27
N LYS A 361 17.93 17.38 -7.84
CA LYS A 361 18.08 17.27 -9.30
C LYS A 361 16.75 16.87 -9.96
N GLU A 362 16.17 17.85 -10.66
CA GLU A 362 14.93 17.82 -11.48
C GLU A 362 13.62 17.59 -10.69
N ASP A 363 12.72 18.58 -10.76
CA ASP A 363 11.33 18.66 -10.24
C ASP A 363 11.06 17.87 -8.95
N SER A 364 11.34 18.57 -7.85
CA SER A 364 11.77 18.01 -6.57
C SER A 364 10.71 18.00 -5.47
N GLU A 365 9.42 18.12 -5.81
CA GLU A 365 8.40 18.12 -4.76
C GLU A 365 8.26 16.72 -4.14
N VAL A 366 8.61 16.60 -2.87
CA VAL A 366 8.36 15.39 -2.07
C VAL A 366 6.88 15.34 -1.69
N VAL A 367 6.19 14.28 -2.09
CA VAL A 367 4.74 14.11 -1.85
C VAL A 367 4.49 13.27 -0.60
N SER A 368 5.20 12.15 -0.45
CA SER A 368 5.08 11.28 0.71
C SER A 368 6.39 10.59 1.03
N ILE A 369 6.52 10.13 2.27
CA ILE A 369 7.67 9.38 2.75
C ILE A 369 7.20 8.21 3.61
N GLU A 370 7.86 7.07 3.51
CA GLU A 370 7.64 5.93 4.39
C GLU A 370 8.97 5.35 4.87
N LEU A 371 9.03 5.05 6.17
CA LEU A 371 10.10 4.26 6.78
C LEU A 371 9.67 2.79 6.80
N SER A 372 10.55 1.90 6.34
CA SER A 372 10.38 0.45 6.45
C SER A 372 10.19 0.00 7.92
N GLU A 373 9.48 -1.11 8.14
CA GLU A 373 9.22 -1.61 9.51
C GLU A 373 10.49 -1.98 10.27
N ASP A 374 11.52 -2.45 9.56
CA ASP A 374 12.85 -2.77 10.10
C ASP A 374 13.79 -1.56 10.15
N GLN A 375 13.32 -0.39 9.67
CA GLN A 375 14.09 0.86 9.57
C GLN A 375 15.37 0.73 8.72
N SER A 376 15.45 -0.27 7.84
CA SER A 376 16.61 -0.49 6.96
C SER A 376 16.56 0.32 5.66
N ALA A 377 15.36 0.78 5.29
CA ALA A 377 15.12 1.57 4.09
C ALA A 377 14.09 2.69 4.29
N ILE A 378 14.27 3.77 3.55
CA ILE A 378 13.35 4.90 3.45
C ILE A 378 12.87 5.04 2.01
N LEU A 379 11.55 5.07 1.83
CA LEU A 379 10.90 5.32 0.56
C LEU A 379 10.52 6.80 0.46
N ILE A 380 11.13 7.53 -0.46
CA ILE A 380 10.81 8.93 -0.77
C ILE A 380 10.00 8.95 -2.07
N CYS A 381 8.75 9.34 -1.98
CA CYS A 381 7.88 9.53 -3.14
C CYS A 381 7.89 11.01 -3.54
N LYS A 382 8.60 11.34 -4.62
CA LYS A 382 8.52 12.65 -5.30
C LYS A 382 7.42 12.60 -6.36
N ALA A 383 6.96 13.77 -6.80
CA ALA A 383 5.90 13.86 -7.81
C ALA A 383 6.23 13.09 -9.10
N LEU A 384 7.49 13.07 -9.55
CA LEU A 384 7.89 12.40 -10.80
C LEU A 384 8.75 11.13 -10.60
N SER A 385 9.16 10.84 -9.37
CA SER A 385 10.03 9.69 -9.10
C SER A 385 9.89 9.17 -7.68
N ILE A 386 10.07 7.87 -7.51
CA ILE A 386 10.17 7.22 -6.20
C ILE A 386 11.63 6.79 -6.01
N GLU A 387 12.22 7.18 -4.89
CA GLU A 387 13.60 6.86 -4.51
C GLU A 387 13.59 6.02 -3.24
N LEU A 388 14.30 4.90 -3.24
CA LEU A 388 14.49 4.04 -2.07
C LEU A 388 15.92 4.20 -1.58
N LEU A 389 16.08 4.69 -0.35
CA LEU A 389 17.38 4.86 0.31
C LEU A 389 17.60 3.76 1.32
N ASP A 390 18.80 3.19 1.35
CA ASP A 390 19.28 2.30 2.40
C ASP A 390 19.78 3.14 3.58
N THR A 391 19.28 2.90 4.79
CA THR A 391 19.63 3.66 6.00
C THR A 391 20.99 3.29 6.56
N GLY A 392 21.54 2.12 6.24
CA GLY A 392 22.86 1.72 6.72
C GLY A 392 24.02 2.34 5.95
N MET A 393 23.84 2.58 4.65
CA MET A 393 24.85 3.17 3.77
C MET A 393 24.51 4.58 3.28
N TRP A 394 23.28 5.04 3.54
CA TRP A 394 22.73 6.29 3.04
C TRP A 394 22.95 6.50 1.55
N LYS A 395 22.60 5.48 0.76
CA LYS A 395 22.66 5.51 -0.70
C LYS A 395 21.30 5.21 -1.29
N VAL A 396 21.00 5.87 -2.40
CA VAL A 396 19.85 5.51 -3.24
C VAL A 396 20.11 4.12 -3.79
N ALA A 397 19.41 3.13 -3.24
CA ALA A 397 19.45 1.75 -3.70
C ALA A 397 18.72 1.64 -5.04
N GLU A 398 17.55 2.26 -5.14
CA GLU A 398 16.71 2.18 -6.34
C GLU A 398 16.00 3.51 -6.63
N LYS A 399 15.78 3.78 -7.93
CA LYS A 399 15.06 4.95 -8.41
C LYS A 399 14.08 4.57 -9.52
N PHE A 400 12.82 4.85 -9.28
CA PHE A 400 11.71 4.65 -10.21
C PHE A 400 11.27 6.00 -10.74
N ARG A 401 11.13 6.16 -12.06
CA ARG A 401 10.59 7.39 -12.66
C ARG A 401 9.22 7.13 -13.25
N ALA A 402 8.30 8.08 -13.07
CA ALA A 402 7.03 8.09 -13.77
C ALA A 402 7.27 8.29 -15.28
N LYS A 403 6.32 7.84 -16.11
CA LYS A 403 6.36 8.12 -17.54
C LYS A 403 6.14 9.62 -17.79
N HIS A 404 6.53 10.11 -18.97
CA HIS A 404 6.30 11.51 -19.33
C HIS A 404 4.84 11.91 -19.10
N ASN A 405 4.65 12.97 -18.29
CA ASN A 405 3.35 13.58 -17.93
C ASN A 405 2.50 12.84 -16.88
N GLU A 406 3.03 11.82 -16.21
CA GLU A 406 2.39 11.16 -15.07
C GLU A 406 3.04 11.61 -13.76
N ARG A 407 2.24 11.73 -12.70
CA ARG A 407 2.71 12.12 -11.36
C ARG A 407 2.28 11.11 -10.32
N PHE A 408 3.15 10.79 -9.36
CA PHE A 408 2.81 10.00 -8.20
C PHE A 408 2.07 10.85 -7.16
N ILE A 409 1.00 10.30 -6.59
CA ILE A 409 0.27 10.91 -5.47
C ILE A 409 0.79 10.35 -4.14
N SER A 410 1.13 9.06 -4.10
CA SER A 410 1.55 8.39 -2.89
C SER A 410 2.24 7.10 -3.26
N ALA A 411 3.25 6.71 -2.48
CA ALA A 411 3.87 5.40 -2.57
C ALA A 411 4.05 4.81 -1.18
N VAL A 412 4.00 3.49 -1.11
CA VAL A 412 4.13 2.70 0.11
C VAL A 412 4.99 1.46 -0.13
N LEU A 413 5.72 1.02 0.88
CA LEU A 413 6.53 -0.20 0.86
C LEU A 413 5.73 -1.39 1.42
N SER A 414 5.91 -2.57 0.81
CA SER A 414 5.41 -3.82 1.41
C SER A 414 6.13 -4.11 2.72
N LYS A 415 5.52 -4.91 3.61
CA LYS A 415 6.11 -5.24 4.92
C LYS A 415 7.52 -5.83 4.85
N ASN A 416 7.78 -6.66 3.85
CA ASN A 416 9.09 -7.28 3.65
C ASN A 416 10.07 -6.39 2.86
N GLY A 417 9.63 -5.25 2.35
CA GLY A 417 10.45 -4.40 1.48
C GLY A 417 10.57 -4.88 0.03
N ASP A 418 10.01 -6.03 -0.33
CA ASP A 418 10.18 -6.64 -1.65
C ASP A 418 9.40 -5.95 -2.78
N CYS A 419 8.39 -5.14 -2.43
CA CYS A 419 7.51 -4.49 -3.40
C CYS A 419 7.21 -3.05 -3.01
N ILE A 420 7.10 -2.20 -4.02
CA ILE A 420 6.63 -0.81 -3.91
C ILE A 420 5.22 -0.76 -4.49
N ILE A 421 4.30 -0.13 -3.76
CA ILE A 421 2.92 0.07 -4.16
C ILE A 421 2.68 1.56 -4.28
N ALA A 422 2.27 2.07 -5.44
CA ALA A 422 2.03 3.49 -5.63
C ALA A 422 0.77 3.80 -6.44
N SER A 423 0.21 4.97 -6.16
CA SER A 423 -0.93 5.53 -6.90
C SER A 423 -0.48 6.72 -7.73
N MET A 424 -0.99 6.81 -8.96
CA MET A 424 -0.69 7.91 -9.87
C MET A 424 -1.87 8.86 -10.06
N GLU A 425 -1.56 10.12 -10.35
CA GLU A 425 -2.53 11.16 -10.64
C GLU A 425 -3.41 10.81 -11.84
N ASN A 426 -4.70 11.12 -11.75
CA ASN A 426 -5.72 10.85 -12.78
C ASN A 426 -5.89 9.37 -13.15
N THR A 427 -5.33 8.45 -12.35
CA THR A 427 -5.55 7.01 -12.51
C THR A 427 -6.46 6.47 -11.42
N SER A 428 -7.25 5.46 -11.77
CA SER A 428 -8.06 4.68 -10.83
C SER A 428 -7.39 3.35 -10.45
N ALA A 429 -6.09 3.22 -10.76
CA ALA A 429 -5.31 2.01 -10.57
C ALA A 429 -4.20 2.22 -9.56
N ILE A 430 -3.90 1.16 -8.82
CA ILE A 430 -2.72 1.07 -7.96
C ILE A 430 -1.72 0.19 -8.68
N PHE A 431 -0.49 0.65 -8.76
CA PHE A 431 0.58 -0.09 -9.40
C PHE A 431 1.48 -0.72 -8.34
N VAL A 432 1.92 -1.94 -8.64
CA VAL A 432 2.76 -2.75 -7.76
C VAL A 432 4.01 -3.12 -8.51
N TRP A 433 5.15 -2.62 -8.05
CA TRP A 433 6.46 -2.92 -8.61
C TRP A 433 7.21 -3.86 -7.69
N ARG A 434 7.90 -4.84 -8.27
CA ARG A 434 8.92 -5.60 -7.55
C ARG A 434 10.17 -4.73 -7.43
N ARG A 435 10.72 -4.67 -6.23
CA ARG A 435 11.94 -3.92 -5.90
C ARG A 435 13.12 -4.41 -6.76
N ASP A 436 13.53 -5.66 -6.56
CA ASP A 436 14.74 -6.24 -7.18
C ASP A 436 14.84 -6.12 -8.71
N THR A 437 13.71 -6.23 -9.42
CA THR A 437 13.68 -6.25 -10.90
C THR A 437 13.19 -4.94 -11.50
N GLY A 438 12.61 -4.05 -10.69
CA GLY A 438 11.91 -2.85 -11.16
C GLY A 438 10.68 -3.13 -12.02
N GLN A 439 10.25 -4.39 -12.14
CA GLN A 439 9.13 -4.78 -13.01
C GLN A 439 7.80 -4.37 -12.39
N CYS A 440 6.93 -3.76 -13.19
CA CYS A 440 5.53 -3.59 -12.83
C CYS A 440 4.86 -4.96 -12.86
N MET A 441 4.61 -5.52 -11.68
CA MET A 441 4.09 -6.87 -11.51
C MET A 441 2.57 -6.91 -11.66
N ALA A 442 1.89 -5.85 -11.21
CA ALA A 442 0.44 -5.73 -11.30
C ALA A 442 0.00 -4.27 -11.42
N SER A 443 -1.02 -4.03 -12.25
CA SER A 443 -1.89 -2.86 -12.14
C SER A 443 -3.23 -3.33 -11.58
N LEU A 444 -3.53 -2.91 -10.36
CA LEU A 444 -4.78 -3.20 -9.67
C LEU A 444 -5.80 -2.14 -10.10
N GLN A 445 -6.43 -2.40 -11.23
CA GLN A 445 -7.46 -1.57 -11.81
C GLN A 445 -8.81 -1.90 -11.14
N GLU A 446 -9.57 -0.91 -10.64
CA GLU A 446 -11.05 -0.87 -10.76
C GLU A 446 -11.74 0.28 -9.96
N ILE A 447 -12.53 1.06 -10.72
CA ILE A 447 -13.94 1.52 -10.56
C ILE A 447 -14.38 2.20 -9.25
N SER A 448 -14.13 3.50 -9.16
CA SER A 448 -15.12 4.59 -9.20
C SER A 448 -14.38 5.90 -8.87
N GLY A 449 -13.80 6.56 -9.87
CA GLY A 449 -13.03 7.80 -9.68
C GLY A 449 -11.54 7.61 -9.42
N THR A 450 -10.85 8.72 -9.22
CA THR A 450 -9.38 8.83 -9.07
C THR A 450 -8.97 8.50 -7.64
N ILE A 451 -7.82 7.87 -7.45
CA ILE A 451 -7.27 7.62 -6.10
C ILE A 451 -6.73 8.93 -5.53
N VAL A 452 -7.18 9.30 -4.34
CA VAL A 452 -6.76 10.53 -3.64
C VAL A 452 -5.79 10.23 -2.51
N ARG A 453 -5.94 9.08 -1.85
CA ARG A 453 -5.11 8.73 -0.68
C ARG A 453 -4.84 7.23 -0.61
N LEU A 454 -3.64 6.88 -0.17
CA LEU A 454 -3.15 5.52 0.02
C LEU A 454 -2.57 5.43 1.43
N ILE A 455 -3.11 4.53 2.26
CA ILE A 455 -2.80 4.43 3.69
C ILE A 455 -2.48 2.97 4.00
N LYS A 456 -1.29 2.71 4.53
CA LYS A 456 -0.91 1.40 5.05
C LYS A 456 -1.28 1.28 6.52
N SER A 457 -1.78 0.11 6.90
CA SER A 457 -1.92 -0.25 8.32
C SER A 457 -0.57 -0.76 8.86
N ASN A 458 -0.17 -0.25 10.02
CA ASN A 458 1.07 -0.66 10.69
C ASN A 458 0.92 -1.99 11.45
N HIS A 459 -0.31 -2.43 11.70
CA HIS A 459 -0.59 -3.61 12.53
C HIS A 459 -0.99 -4.83 11.71
N HIS A 460 -1.74 -4.58 10.64
CA HIS A 460 -2.23 -5.60 9.71
C HIS A 460 -1.66 -5.28 8.35
N ASN A 461 -1.29 -6.29 7.57
CA ASN A 461 -0.68 -6.11 6.25
C ASN A 461 -1.75 -5.68 5.21
N MET A 462 -2.37 -4.53 5.48
CA MET A 462 -3.54 -4.00 4.79
C MET A 462 -3.21 -2.65 4.20
N LEU A 463 -3.70 -2.43 2.99
CA LEU A 463 -3.61 -1.17 2.28
C LEU A 463 -5.01 -0.63 2.04
N LEU A 464 -5.26 0.57 2.53
CA LEU A 464 -6.49 1.31 2.35
C LEU A 464 -6.31 2.32 1.23
N THR A 465 -7.21 2.31 0.26
CA THR A 465 -7.22 3.30 -0.82
C THR A 465 -8.56 4.00 -0.91
N LEU A 466 -8.52 5.32 -0.95
CA LEU A 466 -9.68 6.18 -1.01
C LEU A 466 -9.78 6.83 -2.39
N SER A 467 -10.96 6.73 -3.01
CA SER A 467 -11.25 7.36 -4.29
C SER A 467 -12.04 8.67 -4.14
N THR A 468 -12.02 9.51 -5.20
CA THR A 468 -12.82 10.73 -5.29
C THR A 468 -14.34 10.48 -5.20
N SER A 469 -14.79 9.25 -5.43
CA SER A 469 -16.21 8.90 -5.28
C SER A 469 -16.62 8.53 -3.85
N GLY A 470 -15.70 8.60 -2.88
CA GLY A 470 -15.97 8.26 -1.48
C GLY A 470 -16.02 6.75 -1.21
N VAL A 471 -15.50 5.94 -2.14
CA VAL A 471 -15.37 4.48 -1.94
C VAL A 471 -14.00 4.19 -1.33
N LEU A 472 -14.01 3.50 -0.19
CA LEU A 472 -12.83 2.91 0.40
C LEU A 472 -12.65 1.50 -0.12
N SER A 473 -11.51 1.25 -0.76
CA SER A 473 -11.07 -0.09 -1.17
C SER A 473 -10.01 -0.57 -0.20
N ILE A 474 -10.22 -1.77 0.33
CA ILE A 474 -9.38 -2.41 1.31
C ILE A 474 -8.66 -3.56 0.62
N TRP A 475 -7.35 -3.50 0.65
CA TRP A 475 -6.46 -4.43 0.00
C TRP A 475 -5.61 -5.16 1.02
N ASP A 476 -5.28 -6.40 0.69
CA ASP A 476 -4.34 -7.19 1.42
C ASP A 476 -2.98 -7.19 0.70
N ILE A 477 -1.96 -6.66 1.36
CA ILE A 477 -0.62 -6.54 0.77
C ILE A 477 0.02 -7.93 0.57
N ASP A 478 -0.26 -8.91 1.42
CA ASP A 478 0.25 -10.29 1.25
C ASP A 478 -0.35 -10.96 0.02
N ILE A 479 -1.65 -10.75 -0.20
CA ILE A 479 -2.30 -11.27 -1.40
C ILE A 479 -1.78 -10.53 -2.63
N ILE A 480 -1.65 -9.20 -2.57
CA ILE A 480 -1.07 -8.41 -3.66
C ILE A 480 0.32 -8.91 -4.02
N THR A 481 1.19 -9.13 -3.03
CA THR A 481 2.57 -9.61 -3.27
C THR A 481 2.61 -11.05 -3.77
N ALA A 482 1.74 -11.95 -3.28
CA ALA A 482 1.64 -13.31 -3.79
C ALA A 482 1.16 -13.36 -5.25
N MET A 483 0.21 -12.48 -5.60
CA MET A 483 -0.33 -12.32 -6.95
C MET A 483 0.64 -11.63 -7.91
N SER A 484 1.38 -10.65 -7.40
CA SER A 484 2.38 -9.92 -8.16
C SER A 484 3.50 -10.86 -8.57
N ASN A 485 3.91 -11.79 -7.71
CA ASN A 485 4.99 -12.75 -7.98
C ASN A 485 4.67 -13.86 -9.00
N ILE A 486 3.51 -13.81 -9.67
CA ILE A 486 3.20 -14.74 -10.74
C ILE A 486 4.05 -14.37 -11.96
N ASP A 487 4.97 -15.25 -12.34
CA ASP A 487 5.78 -15.11 -13.56
C ASP A 487 4.86 -15.08 -14.79
N LYS A 488 4.67 -13.88 -15.33
CA LYS A 488 3.89 -13.67 -16.56
C LYS A 488 4.67 -14.05 -17.83
N SER A 489 6.01 -13.95 -17.81
CA SER A 489 6.89 -14.29 -18.96
C SER A 489 7.79 -15.53 -18.75
N GLY A 490 7.97 -16.02 -17.53
CA GLY A 490 8.77 -17.22 -17.22
C GLY A 490 10.28 -17.13 -17.46
N LYS A 491 10.79 -16.01 -17.99
CA LYS A 491 12.22 -15.75 -18.28
C LYS A 491 12.60 -14.27 -18.07
N PRO A 492 13.87 -13.98 -17.75
CA PRO A 492 14.35 -12.60 -17.57
C PRO A 492 14.28 -11.83 -18.89
N ILE A 493 13.75 -10.60 -18.82
CA ILE A 493 13.65 -9.69 -19.97
C ILE A 493 15.04 -9.19 -20.33
N GLN A 494 15.48 -9.46 -21.55
CA GLN A 494 16.79 -9.04 -22.09
C GLN A 494 16.71 -7.69 -22.81
N ARG A 495 15.57 -7.38 -23.45
CA ARG A 495 15.40 -6.15 -24.22
C ARG A 495 13.96 -5.65 -24.17
N LEU A 496 13.80 -4.33 -24.14
CA LEU A 496 12.51 -3.65 -24.08
C LEU A 496 12.41 -2.65 -25.24
N VAL A 497 11.28 -2.65 -25.95
CA VAL A 497 11.00 -1.77 -27.10
C VAL A 497 9.73 -0.97 -26.83
N LEU A 498 9.84 0.35 -26.90
CA LEU A 498 8.76 1.30 -26.62
C LEU A 498 8.29 1.98 -27.91
N PRO A 499 6.97 2.10 -28.12
CA PRO A 499 6.43 3.00 -29.14
C PRO A 499 6.56 4.46 -28.69
N THR A 500 6.65 5.37 -29.65
CA THR A 500 6.75 6.83 -29.43
C THR A 500 5.49 7.44 -28.79
N ARG A 501 4.33 6.80 -28.98
CA ARG A 501 3.04 7.13 -28.36
C ARG A 501 2.26 5.86 -28.08
N GLY A 502 1.73 5.72 -26.86
CA GLY A 502 0.85 4.61 -26.46
C GLY A 502 1.20 3.97 -25.12
N GLU A 503 0.26 3.17 -24.60
CA GLU A 503 0.36 2.41 -23.35
C GLU A 503 0.88 0.98 -23.58
N LEU A 504 1.52 0.68 -24.70
CA LEU A 504 1.94 -0.68 -25.05
C LEU A 504 3.46 -0.81 -24.97
N ILE A 505 3.98 -1.93 -24.45
CA ILE A 505 5.42 -2.22 -24.35
C ILE A 505 5.69 -3.58 -24.98
N TYR A 506 6.80 -3.72 -25.69
CA TYR A 506 7.21 -5.01 -26.26
C TYR A 506 8.48 -5.48 -25.56
N THR A 507 8.48 -6.69 -25.02
CA THR A 507 9.63 -7.24 -24.30
C THR A 507 10.12 -8.51 -24.97
N LEU A 508 11.44 -8.65 -25.02
CA LEU A 508 12.13 -9.87 -25.44
C LEU A 508 12.85 -10.46 -24.24
N ASP A 509 12.64 -11.73 -24.00
CA ASP A 509 13.18 -12.51 -22.90
C ASP A 509 14.23 -13.54 -23.37
N GLY A 510 14.69 -13.42 -24.62
CA GLY A 510 15.59 -14.40 -25.26
C GLY A 510 14.90 -15.74 -25.57
N SER A 511 13.57 -15.77 -25.64
CA SER A 511 12.80 -16.91 -26.12
C SER A 511 12.43 -16.76 -27.60
N GLU A 512 11.65 -17.72 -28.10
CA GLU A 512 11.04 -17.70 -29.44
C GLU A 512 9.79 -16.80 -29.49
N SER A 513 9.70 -15.79 -28.61
CA SER A 513 8.50 -14.97 -28.48
C SER A 513 8.81 -13.52 -28.12
N VAL A 514 8.01 -12.62 -28.67
CA VAL A 514 7.92 -11.22 -28.23
C VAL A 514 6.61 -11.03 -27.49
N HIS A 515 6.68 -10.47 -26.28
CA HIS A 515 5.52 -10.24 -25.45
C HIS A 515 5.07 -8.78 -25.59
N LYS A 516 3.82 -8.57 -25.98
CA LYS A 516 3.14 -7.28 -25.98
C LYS A 516 2.48 -7.09 -24.64
N TRP A 517 2.91 -6.09 -23.90
CA TRP A 517 2.36 -5.68 -22.63
C TRP A 517 1.49 -4.47 -22.82
N ASN A 518 0.42 -4.42 -22.06
CA ASN A 518 -0.27 -3.17 -21.80
C ASN A 518 0.23 -2.63 -20.46
N PHE A 519 0.75 -1.42 -20.51
CA PHE A 519 1.32 -0.68 -19.39
C PHE A 519 0.26 -0.28 -18.37
N SER A 520 -0.96 0.07 -18.81
CA SER A 520 -2.04 0.45 -17.89
C SER A 520 -2.61 -0.76 -17.15
N THR A 521 -2.57 -1.96 -17.73
CA THR A 521 -3.02 -3.20 -17.07
C THR A 521 -1.88 -4.00 -16.43
N GLY A 522 -0.64 -3.83 -16.87
CA GLY A 522 0.51 -4.62 -16.43
C GLY A 522 0.46 -6.09 -16.88
N PHE A 523 -0.34 -6.43 -17.90
CA PHE A 523 -0.49 -7.78 -18.44
C PHE A 523 -0.07 -7.89 -19.90
N ILE A 524 0.22 -9.11 -20.34
CA ILE A 524 0.55 -9.43 -21.73
C ILE A 524 -0.75 -9.46 -22.54
N GLU A 525 -0.94 -8.50 -23.44
CA GLU A 525 -2.07 -8.47 -24.38
C GLU A 525 -1.92 -9.49 -25.51
N ALA A 526 -0.68 -9.69 -25.98
CA ALA A 526 -0.41 -10.56 -27.12
C ALA A 526 0.99 -11.16 -27.03
N VAL A 527 1.15 -12.36 -27.58
CA VAL A 527 2.44 -13.02 -27.73
C VAL A 527 2.68 -13.31 -29.20
N PHE A 528 3.72 -12.72 -29.76
CA PHE A 528 4.16 -12.95 -31.14
C PHE A 528 5.16 -14.08 -31.13
N LYS A 529 4.81 -15.21 -31.75
CA LYS A 529 5.63 -16.42 -31.76
C LYS A 529 6.49 -16.50 -33.02
N HIS A 530 7.73 -16.92 -32.84
CA HIS A 530 8.75 -17.08 -33.87
C HIS A 530 9.17 -18.55 -33.94
N GLU A 531 9.86 -18.95 -35.01
CA GLU A 531 10.38 -20.33 -35.11
C GLU A 531 11.73 -20.51 -34.43
N GLY A 532 12.43 -19.41 -34.15
CA GLY A 532 13.73 -19.38 -33.50
C GLY A 532 13.80 -18.29 -32.44
N ILE A 533 14.94 -18.22 -31.76
CA ILE A 533 15.17 -17.23 -30.70
C ILE A 533 15.16 -15.83 -31.32
N VAL A 534 14.35 -14.93 -30.75
CA VAL A 534 14.23 -13.58 -31.28
C VAL A 534 15.42 -12.73 -30.83
N GLU A 535 16.23 -12.29 -31.80
CA GLU A 535 17.47 -11.53 -31.53
C GLU A 535 17.23 -10.02 -31.59
N ASN A 536 16.34 -9.56 -32.47
CA ASN A 536 16.06 -8.14 -32.68
C ASN A 536 14.57 -7.84 -32.84
N CYS A 537 14.18 -6.64 -32.42
CA CYS A 537 12.82 -6.11 -32.52
C CYS A 537 12.88 -4.59 -32.63
N VAL A 538 12.14 -4.02 -33.59
CA VAL A 538 11.99 -2.57 -33.79
C VAL A 538 10.53 -2.27 -34.14
N LEU A 539 10.02 -1.15 -33.64
CA LEU A 539 8.68 -0.64 -33.94
C LEU A 539 8.77 0.52 -34.91
N THR A 540 7.78 0.65 -35.80
CA THR A 540 7.61 1.87 -36.59
C THR A 540 7.28 3.06 -35.68
N SER A 541 7.56 4.27 -36.15
CA SER A 541 7.25 5.50 -35.43
C SER A 541 5.75 5.73 -35.19
N SER A 542 4.86 5.03 -35.90
CA SER A 542 3.42 4.96 -35.63
C SER A 542 3.04 3.91 -34.58
N GLY A 543 3.89 2.91 -34.31
CA GLY A 543 3.61 1.79 -33.41
C GLY A 543 2.67 0.71 -33.98
N GLU A 544 2.18 0.88 -35.21
CA GLU A 544 1.24 -0.05 -35.87
C GLU A 544 1.94 -1.32 -36.41
N ILE A 545 3.23 -1.23 -36.72
CA ILE A 545 3.99 -2.33 -37.31
C ILE A 545 5.22 -2.61 -36.45
N MET A 546 5.45 -3.89 -36.19
CA MET A 546 6.62 -4.39 -35.48
C MET A 546 7.43 -5.31 -36.40
N ILE A 547 8.73 -5.03 -36.53
CA ILE A 547 9.67 -5.85 -37.31
C ILE A 547 10.57 -6.59 -36.34
N THR A 548 10.70 -7.90 -36.52
CA THR A 548 11.48 -8.78 -35.65
C THR A 548 12.35 -9.72 -36.47
N SER A 549 13.48 -10.17 -35.92
CA SER A 549 14.36 -11.17 -36.55
C SER A 549 14.71 -12.28 -35.56
N ASP A 550 14.77 -13.52 -36.06
CA ASP A 550 15.20 -14.69 -35.29
C ASP A 550 16.58 -15.23 -35.71
N ASP A 551 17.12 -16.14 -34.90
CA ASP A 551 18.38 -16.85 -35.11
C ASP A 551 18.36 -17.83 -36.30
N LYS A 552 17.17 -18.17 -36.80
CA LYS A 552 16.94 -18.98 -38.01
C LYS A 552 16.93 -18.18 -39.30
N CYS A 553 17.34 -16.91 -39.24
CA CYS A 553 17.43 -16.00 -40.38
C CYS A 553 16.05 -15.66 -41.01
N SER A 554 14.97 -15.84 -40.25
CA SER A 554 13.64 -15.34 -40.61
C SER A 554 13.41 -13.95 -40.03
N GLN A 555 12.78 -13.10 -40.83
CA GLN A 555 12.27 -11.79 -40.43
C GLN A 555 10.76 -11.84 -40.47
N TYR A 556 10.15 -11.18 -39.51
CA TYR A 556 8.70 -11.14 -39.38
C TYR A 556 8.23 -9.70 -39.23
N VAL A 557 7.27 -9.33 -40.08
CA VAL A 557 6.56 -8.05 -40.03
C VAL A 557 5.19 -8.33 -39.43
N TRP A 558 4.95 -7.79 -38.24
CA TRP A 558 3.72 -7.99 -37.48
C TRP A 558 2.86 -6.74 -37.49
N HIS A 559 1.56 -6.93 -37.60
CA HIS A 559 0.59 -5.90 -37.28
C HIS A 559 0.32 -5.92 -35.77
N THR A 560 0.65 -4.84 -35.08
CA THR A 560 0.69 -4.83 -33.59
C THR A 560 -0.67 -4.88 -32.93
N ILE A 561 -1.71 -4.39 -33.62
CA ILE A 561 -3.09 -4.35 -33.11
C ILE A 561 -3.75 -5.71 -33.27
N THR A 562 -3.65 -6.33 -34.45
CA THR A 562 -4.31 -7.61 -34.73
C THR A 562 -3.49 -8.82 -34.27
N GLY A 563 -2.19 -8.65 -34.02
CA GLY A 563 -1.30 -9.76 -33.69
C GLY A 563 -0.88 -10.58 -34.92
N GLU A 564 -1.31 -10.21 -36.12
CA GLU A 564 -1.12 -11.00 -37.33
C GLU A 564 0.27 -10.80 -37.93
N ASN A 565 0.81 -11.90 -38.47
CA ASN A 565 2.02 -11.86 -39.27
C ASN A 565 1.67 -11.42 -40.69
N ILE A 566 2.10 -10.22 -41.08
CA ILE A 566 1.84 -9.66 -42.41
C ILE A 566 2.81 -10.27 -43.43
N PHE A 567 4.09 -10.33 -43.08
CA PHE A 567 5.14 -10.85 -43.95
C PHE A 567 6.18 -11.64 -43.19
N ARG A 568 6.59 -12.75 -43.80
CA ARG A 568 7.76 -13.51 -43.42
C ARG A 568 8.80 -13.45 -44.54
N ILE A 569 9.99 -12.96 -44.21
CA ILE A 569 11.09 -12.80 -45.16
C ILE A 569 12.23 -13.72 -44.69
N ASN A 570 12.62 -14.65 -45.53
CA ASN A 570 13.75 -15.54 -45.25
C ASN A 570 15.00 -14.98 -45.92
N GLY A 571 16.09 -14.85 -45.18
CA GLY A 571 17.31 -14.24 -45.66
C GLY A 571 18.56 -14.73 -44.93
N GLN A 572 19.56 -13.86 -44.81
CA GLN A 572 20.71 -14.10 -43.96
C GLN A 572 20.46 -13.55 -42.55
N ARG A 573 21.25 -14.01 -41.58
CA ARG A 573 21.18 -13.53 -40.19
C ARG A 573 21.42 -12.03 -40.14
N ILE A 574 20.53 -11.32 -39.48
CA ILE A 574 20.61 -9.88 -39.31
C ILE A 574 21.35 -9.56 -38.01
N SER A 575 22.39 -8.74 -38.11
CA SER A 575 23.07 -8.20 -36.93
C SER A 575 22.32 -7.04 -36.29
N GLN A 576 21.58 -6.24 -37.08
CA GLN A 576 20.87 -5.06 -36.59
C GLN A 576 19.66 -4.71 -37.48
N LEU A 577 18.54 -4.38 -36.84
CA LEU A 577 17.36 -3.78 -37.48
C LEU A 577 17.36 -2.27 -37.20
N MET A 578 17.14 -1.46 -38.24
CA MET A 578 17.06 0.01 -38.15
C MET A 578 15.77 0.44 -38.86
N ILE A 579 15.03 1.38 -38.28
CA ILE A 579 13.85 2.02 -38.88
C ILE A 579 14.08 3.52 -38.94
#